data_AF-A0A5N5TNU5-F1
#
_entry.id   AF-A0A5N5TNU5-F1
#
_cell.length_a   1.000
_cell.length_b   1.000
_cell.length_c   1.000
_cell.angle_alpha   90.00
_cell.angle_beta   90.00
_cell.angle_gamma   90.00
#
_symmetry.space_group_name_H-M   'P 1'
#
loop_
_entity.id
_entity.type
_entity.pdbx_description
1 polymer ?
#
loop_
_entity_poly.entity_id
_entity_poly.type
_entity_poly.pdbx_seq_one_letter_code
_entity_poly.pdbx_strand_id
1 'polypeptide(L)'
;MISSTNLHGVPLLVLANKQDVPDCMGVREVKPIFNQAADLIGRRDCMVMPVSALTGAGVEEGIDWLVECIKRNREIRPPCNHEDT
;
A
#
# COMPACT_ATOMS: atom_id res chain seq x y z
N MET A 1 -3.22 11.45 7.84
CA MET A 1 -2.04 10.57 7.66
C MET A 1 -2.31 9.38 6.72
N ILE A 2 -3.56 8.95 6.45
CA ILE A 2 -3.90 8.19 5.21
C ILE A 2 -5.03 8.89 4.43
N SER A 3 -5.89 9.57 5.18
CA SER A 3 -6.98 10.44 4.74
C SER A 3 -6.53 11.83 4.25
N SER A 4 -5.22 12.05 4.08
CA SER A 4 -4.73 13.34 3.57
C SER A 4 -5.20 13.53 2.13
N THR A 5 -5.69 14.73 1.80
CA THR A 5 -6.12 15.06 0.44
C THR A 5 -4.99 14.93 -0.59
N ASN A 6 -3.75 15.20 -0.16
CA ASN A 6 -2.55 15.03 -0.99
C ASN A 6 -2.29 13.58 -1.40
N LEU A 7 -2.87 12.60 -0.67
CA LEU A 7 -2.73 11.17 -0.94
C LEU A 7 -3.91 10.59 -1.72
N HIS A 8 -4.93 11.39 -2.09
CA HIS A 8 -6.04 10.89 -2.90
C HIS A 8 -5.55 10.31 -4.24
N GLY A 9 -5.97 9.09 -4.54
CA GLY A 9 -5.57 8.35 -5.74
C GLY A 9 -4.14 7.81 -5.71
N VAL A 10 -3.33 8.10 -4.69
CA VAL A 10 -1.95 7.58 -4.59
C VAL A 10 -1.98 6.11 -4.14
N PRO A 11 -1.36 5.17 -4.88
CA PRO A 11 -1.35 3.75 -4.51
C PRO A 11 -0.86 3.49 -3.08
N LEU A 12 -1.48 2.51 -2.41
CA LEU A 12 -1.17 2.13 -1.04
C LEU A 12 -0.72 0.67 -0.95
N LEU A 13 0.53 0.45 -0.55
CA LEU A 13 1.05 -0.87 -0.21
C LEU A 13 1.10 -1.02 1.31
N VAL A 14 0.48 -2.09 1.81
CA VAL A 14 0.46 -2.44 3.23
C VAL A 14 1.27 -3.71 3.42
N LEU A 15 2.30 -3.65 4.25
CA LEU A 15 3.17 -4.78 4.52
C LEU A 15 2.88 -5.33 5.92
N ALA A 16 2.26 -6.51 5.99
CA ALA A 16 2.10 -7.28 7.21
C ALA A 16 3.46 -7.93 7.55
N ASN A 17 4.33 -7.15 8.19
CA ASN A 17 5.71 -7.53 8.48
C ASN A 17 5.82 -8.54 9.64
N LYS A 18 7.01 -9.14 9.79
CA LYS A 18 7.40 -10.11 10.83
C LYS A 18 6.75 -11.49 10.68
N GLN A 19 6.48 -11.92 9.45
CA GLN A 19 5.89 -13.23 9.19
C GLN A 19 6.83 -14.41 9.52
N ASP A 20 8.09 -14.13 9.83
CA ASP A 20 9.07 -15.08 10.39
C ASP A 20 8.81 -15.42 11.87
N VAL A 21 8.02 -14.62 12.58
CA VAL A 21 7.75 -14.81 14.01
C VAL A 21 6.60 -15.82 14.19
N PRO A 22 6.77 -16.85 15.05
CA PRO A 22 5.68 -17.74 15.43
C PRO A 22 4.50 -16.95 16.03
N ASP A 23 3.28 -17.39 15.74
CA ASP A 23 2.05 -16.72 16.19
C ASP A 23 1.90 -15.26 15.71
N CYS A 24 2.60 -14.87 14.64
CA CYS A 24 2.38 -13.56 14.02
C CYS A 24 0.96 -13.45 13.43
N MET A 25 0.45 -12.21 13.42
CA MET A 25 -0.83 -11.93 12.78
C MET A 25 -0.72 -12.11 11.27
N GLY A 26 -1.53 -13.00 10.71
CA GLY A 26 -1.53 -13.30 9.29
C GLY A 26 -2.31 -12.26 8.48
N VAL A 27 -2.08 -12.22 7.17
CA VAL A 27 -2.78 -11.30 6.24
C VAL A 27 -4.30 -11.45 6.31
N ARG A 28 -4.81 -12.65 6.60
CA ARG A 28 -6.24 -12.92 6.76
C ARG A 28 -6.88 -12.18 7.94
N GLU A 29 -6.10 -11.90 8.98
CA GLU A 29 -6.54 -11.19 10.18
C GLU A 29 -6.37 -9.67 10.02
N VAL A 30 -5.41 -9.25 9.19
CA VAL A 30 -5.18 -7.84 8.84
C VAL A 30 -6.25 -7.31 7.89
N LYS A 31 -6.77 -8.13 6.97
CA LYS A 31 -7.80 -7.73 5.99
C LYS A 31 -9.08 -7.15 6.63
N PRO A 32 -9.69 -7.77 7.66
CA PRO A 32 -10.85 -7.21 8.35
C PRO A 32 -10.60 -5.82 8.96
N ILE A 33 -9.41 -5.60 9.54
CA ILE A 33 -9.02 -4.31 10.12
C ILE A 33 -8.95 -3.24 9.01
N PHE A 34 -8.42 -3.62 7.84
CA PHE A 34 -8.38 -2.73 6.68
C PHE A 34 -9.76 -2.45 6.08
N ASN A 35 -10.66 -3.45 6.06
CA ASN A 35 -12.02 -3.26 5.59
C ASN A 35 -12.80 -2.27 6.46
N GLN A 36 -12.55 -2.24 7.77
CA GLN A 36 -13.13 -1.24 8.67
C GLN A 36 -12.63 0.18 8.35
N ALA A 37 -11.42 0.30 7.79
CA ALA A 37 -10.84 1.56 7.35
C ALA A 37 -11.04 1.83 5.84
N ALA A 38 -11.85 1.03 5.13
CA ALA A 38 -12.01 1.14 3.68
C ALA A 38 -12.49 2.53 3.25
N ASP A 39 -13.37 3.15 4.03
CA ASP A 39 -13.86 4.51 3.79
C ASP A 39 -12.75 5.57 3.87
N LEU A 40 -11.71 5.33 4.68
CA LEU A 40 -10.55 6.22 4.81
C LEU A 40 -9.52 6.02 3.69
N ILE A 41 -9.49 4.82 3.11
CA ILE A 41 -8.63 4.50 1.98
C ILE A 41 -9.22 5.13 0.71
N GLY A 42 -10.53 5.09 0.53
CA GLY A 42 -11.18 5.66 -0.66
C GLY A 42 -10.79 4.93 -1.96
N ARG A 43 -11.02 5.56 -3.11
CA ARG A 43 -10.71 4.97 -4.42
C ARG A 43 -9.23 5.14 -4.79
N ARG A 44 -8.41 4.15 -4.46
CA ARG A 44 -7.04 4.00 -4.94
C ARG A 44 -6.63 2.53 -4.99
N ASP A 45 -5.61 2.21 -5.78
CA ASP A 45 -5.01 0.88 -5.74
C ASP A 45 -4.47 0.59 -4.33
N CYS A 46 -4.87 -0.55 -3.76
CA CYS A 46 -4.47 -0.95 -2.43
C CYS A 46 -4.15 -2.44 -2.40
N MET A 47 -3.01 -2.82 -1.81
CA MET A 47 -2.61 -4.20 -1.64
C MET A 47 -2.05 -4.44 -0.25
N VAL A 48 -2.38 -5.61 0.32
CA VAL A 48 -1.82 -6.08 1.59
C VAL A 48 -0.98 -7.33 1.33
N MET A 49 0.29 -7.30 1.73
CA MET A 49 1.22 -8.41 1.53
C MET A 49 1.86 -8.91 2.83
N PRO A 50 2.03 -10.23 2.99
CA PRO A 50 2.85 -10.78 4.06
C PRO A 50 4.33 -10.54 3.73
N VAL A 51 5.10 -10.02 4.69
CA VAL A 51 6.55 -9.88 4.50
C VAL A 51 7.35 -10.28 5.73
N SER A 52 8.60 -10.68 5.51
CA SER A 52 9.61 -10.70 6.55
C SER A 52 10.78 -9.83 6.11
N ALA A 53 10.95 -8.68 6.77
CA ALA A 53 12.12 -7.84 6.54
C ALA A 53 13.44 -8.52 6.94
N LEU A 54 13.39 -9.54 7.81
CA LEU A 54 14.57 -10.28 8.24
C LEU A 54 15.07 -11.24 7.15
N THR A 55 14.17 -11.95 6.48
CA THR A 55 14.53 -12.91 5.43
C THR A 55 14.47 -12.33 4.02
N GLY A 56 13.84 -11.16 3.85
CA GLY A 56 13.56 -10.54 2.56
C GLY A 56 12.30 -11.06 1.87
N ALA A 57 11.63 -12.08 2.41
CA ALA A 57 10.45 -12.67 1.79
C ALA A 57 9.32 -11.66 1.60
N GLY A 58 8.78 -11.57 0.39
CA GLY A 58 7.64 -10.72 0.02
C GLY A 58 7.97 -9.24 -0.17
N VAL A 59 9.22 -8.82 0.06
CA VAL A 59 9.62 -7.41 -0.05
C VAL A 59 9.73 -7.00 -1.52
N GLU A 60 10.45 -7.79 -2.33
CA GLU A 60 10.67 -7.51 -3.75
C GLU A 60 9.35 -7.46 -4.50
N GLU A 61 8.50 -8.46 -4.32
CA GLU A 61 7.20 -8.55 -4.97
C GLU A 61 6.26 -7.41 -4.56
N GLY A 62 6.32 -6.97 -3.30
CA GLY A 62 5.55 -5.82 -2.83
C GLY A 62 5.99 -4.52 -3.49
N ILE A 63 7.30 -4.30 -3.59
CA ILE A 63 7.85 -3.12 -4.25
C ILE A 63 7.56 -3.13 -5.74
N ASP A 64 7.70 -4.26 -6.43
CA ASP A 64 7.39 -4.40 -7.85
C ASP A 64 5.94 -4.03 -8.16
N TRP A 65 4.99 -4.51 -7.34
CA TRP A 65 3.60 -4.11 -7.48
C TRP A 65 3.42 -2.60 -7.32
N LEU A 66 4.07 -1.99 -6.33
CA LEU A 66 3.95 -0.56 -6.07
C LEU A 66 4.49 0.25 -7.25
N VAL A 67 5.61 -0.18 -7.84
CA VAL A 67 6.19 0.44 -9.03
C VAL A 67 5.21 0.39 -10.20
N GLU A 68 4.58 -0.75 -10.47
CA GLU A 68 3.59 -0.89 -11.54
C GLU A 68 2.33 -0.04 -11.30
N CYS A 69 1.87 0.07 -10.05
CA CYS A 69 0.81 1.00 -9.68
C CYS A 69 1.22 2.46 -9.91
N ILE A 70 2.43 2.87 -9.54
CA ILE A 70 2.93 4.25 -9.74
C ILE A 70 3.03 4.58 -11.22
N LYS A 71 3.58 3.66 -12.05
CA LYS A 71 3.65 3.85 -13.51
C LYS A 71 2.28 4.10 -14.12
N ARG A 72 1.27 3.30 -13.75
CA ARG A 72 -0.12 3.51 -14.20
C ARG A 72 -0.72 4.81 -13.65
N ASN A 73 -0.44 5.12 -12.39
CA ASN A 73 -0.99 6.31 -11.73
C ASN A 73 -0.46 7.62 -12.33
N ARG A 74 0.73 7.63 -12.95
CA ARG A 74 1.26 8.80 -13.66
C ARG A 74 0.30 9.32 -14.74
N GLU A 75 -0.42 8.43 -15.42
CA GLU A 75 -1.38 8.80 -16.47
C GLU A 75 -2.72 9.29 -15.87
N ILE A 76 -3.14 8.69 -14.75
CA ILE A 76 -4.44 8.97 -14.11
C ILE A 76 -4.38 10.22 -13.23
N ARG A 77 -3.24 10.43 -12.55
CA ARG A 77 -2.96 11.56 -11.67
C ARG A 77 -1.51 12.02 -11.92
N PRO A 78 -1.27 12.81 -12.97
CA PRO A 78 0.07 13.30 -13.26
C PRO A 78 0.63 14.12 -12.09
N PRO A 79 1.96 14.15 -11.92
CA PRO A 79 2.58 15.01 -10.92
C PRO A 79 2.20 16.47 -11.19
N CYS A 80 1.58 17.15 -10.23
CA CYS A 80 1.40 18.60 -10.29
C CYS A 80 2.69 19.24 -9.77
N ASN A 81 3.39 20.00 -10.60
CA ASN A 81 4.48 20.84 -10.13
C ASN A 81 3.86 22.10 -9.49
N HIS A 82 4.42 22.56 -8.37
CA HIS A 82 3.93 23.76 -7.69
C HIS A 82 4.03 25.05 -8.52
N GLU A 83 4.65 24.98 -9.70
CA GLU A 83 4.77 26.10 -10.66
C GLU A 83 3.57 26.21 -11.62
N ASP A 84 2.67 25.22 -11.63
CA ASP A 84 1.51 25.16 -12.54
C ASP A 84 0.21 25.78 -11.94
N THR A 85 0.32 26.50 -10.82
CA THR A 85 -0.76 27.28 -10.17
C THR A 85 -0.35 28.74 -10.01
#